data_AF-A0A0D2SZM2-F1
#
_entry.id   AF-A0A0D2SZM2-F1
#
_cell.length_a   1.000
_cell.length_b   1.000
_cell.length_c   1.000
_cell.angle_alpha   90.00
_cell.angle_beta   90.00
_cell.angle_gamma   90.00
#
_symmetry.space_group_name_H-M   'P 1'
#
loop_
_entity.id
_entity.type
_entity.pdbx_description
1 polymer ?
#
loop_
_entity_poly.entity_id
_entity_poly.type
_entity_poly.pdbx_seq_one_letter_code
_entity_poly.pdbx_strand_id
1 'polypeptide(L)'
;MMDMVELKLPATSMTTFSAILSVTFASEHQEISADVLRKAFSTTEENFLSLVRKQWHVKPHMASVGSCCLIGIICNGLLYIANAGDSRVVLGRSGRGTKQAKAMQLSVEHNASIDTVREELRSLHPNDPHIVVKKHRVWRVKGLIQISRSIGDAYLKKAEFNKEPLLPKFRLPEPFQKPILSAEPSVLVHKLHPDDQFLIFASDGLWEHISNQEAVKIVQTSPRNGIARRLIKAALKEAAKKREMRYSDLRKIDRGVRRHFHDDITVVVVFIDPNLINGGSSSYFPLSIKGGRFAAGAGVP
;
A
#
# COMPACT_ATOMS: atom_id res chain seq x y z
N MET A 1 15.77 10.08 17.93
CA MET A 1 15.36 8.67 18.11
C MET A 1 14.14 8.46 17.22
N MET A 2 14.18 7.48 16.31
CA MET A 2 13.22 7.34 15.20
C MET A 2 11.93 6.67 15.67
N ASP A 3 10.80 7.38 15.62
CA ASP A 3 9.48 6.75 15.79
C ASP A 3 9.06 6.12 14.45
N MET A 4 9.39 4.84 14.29
CA MET A 4 9.01 4.05 13.13
C MET A 4 7.70 3.32 13.44
N VAL A 5 6.65 3.62 12.68
CA VAL A 5 5.35 2.95 12.83
C VAL A 5 5.42 1.59 12.12
N GLU A 6 5.70 0.52 12.86
CA GLU A 6 5.53 -0.85 12.34
C GLU A 6 4.03 -1.16 12.22
N LEU A 7 3.52 -1.17 10.99
CA LEU A 7 2.15 -1.58 10.71
C LEU A 7 2.05 -3.10 10.60
N LYS A 8 1.73 -3.76 11.72
CA LYS A 8 1.26 -5.15 11.69
C LYS A 8 -0.11 -5.23 11.02
N LEU A 9 -0.12 -5.61 9.75
CA LEU A 9 -1.33 -5.95 9.00
C LEU A 9 -1.93 -7.28 9.51
N PRO A 10 -3.26 -7.47 9.45
CA PRO A 10 -3.91 -8.68 9.93
C PRO A 10 -3.50 -9.92 9.12
N ALA A 11 -3.12 -10.96 9.86
CA ALA A 11 -2.78 -12.28 9.36
C ALA A 11 -4.02 -12.99 8.77
N THR A 12 -4.28 -12.80 7.48
CA THR A 12 -5.16 -13.70 6.70
C THR A 12 -4.59 -14.10 5.33
N SER A 13 -3.37 -13.70 5.01
CA SER A 13 -2.50 -14.42 4.09
C SER A 13 -1.24 -14.79 4.87
N MET A 14 -0.93 -16.09 4.92
CA MET A 14 0.14 -16.64 5.75
C MET A 14 1.49 -16.00 5.45
N THR A 15 2.27 -15.86 6.53
CA THR A 15 3.67 -15.42 6.62
C THR A 15 3.89 -13.92 6.47
N THR A 16 4.02 -13.29 7.65
CA THR A 16 4.76 -12.07 7.95
C THR A 16 5.80 -11.68 6.90
N PHE A 17 5.39 -10.88 5.93
CA PHE A 17 6.22 -9.77 5.48
C PHE A 17 6.11 -8.69 6.56
N SER A 18 6.64 -8.97 7.76
CA SER A 18 7.23 -7.86 8.50
C SER A 18 8.41 -7.51 7.62
N ALA A 19 8.30 -6.42 6.86
CA ALA A 19 9.48 -5.80 6.32
C ALA A 19 10.36 -5.59 7.53
N ILE A 20 11.35 -6.46 7.67
CA ILE A 20 12.60 -6.19 8.35
C ILE A 20 13.22 -5.06 7.50
N LEU A 21 12.57 -3.90 7.50
CA LEU A 21 13.14 -2.61 7.16
C LEU A 21 13.97 -2.31 8.40
N SER A 22 15.03 -3.10 8.58
CA SER A 22 15.88 -3.01 9.74
C SER A 22 16.39 -1.58 9.77
N VAL A 23 15.94 -0.84 10.78
CA VAL A 23 16.72 -0.34 11.93
C VAL A 23 18.24 -0.13 11.70
N THR A 24 18.92 -0.96 10.90
CA THR A 24 20.36 -0.90 10.63
C THR A 24 20.77 0.18 9.64
N PHE A 25 19.95 0.59 8.67
CA PHE A 25 20.44 1.53 7.65
C PHE A 25 20.51 3.00 8.12
N ALA A 26 19.71 3.33 9.13
CA ALA A 26 19.65 4.68 9.67
C ALA A 26 20.65 4.90 10.83
N SER A 27 21.32 3.83 11.32
CA SER A 27 22.33 3.94 12.38
C SER A 27 23.72 4.34 11.87
N GLU A 28 24.02 4.18 10.58
CA GLU A 28 25.36 4.49 10.04
C GLU A 28 25.51 5.92 9.47
N HIS A 29 24.42 6.60 9.08
CA HIS A 29 24.52 7.89 8.38
C HIS A 29 23.71 9.06 8.95
N GLN A 30 22.93 8.90 10.02
CA GLN A 30 22.05 9.95 10.62
C GLN A 30 21.05 10.66 9.66
N GLU A 31 21.08 10.39 8.36
CA GLU A 31 20.25 11.05 7.36
C GLU A 31 19.46 10.02 6.53
N ILE A 32 18.15 10.20 6.48
CA ILE A 32 17.26 9.46 5.58
C ILE A 32 17.37 10.08 4.19
N SER A 33 17.56 9.26 3.17
CA SER A 33 17.60 9.71 1.78
C SER A 33 16.74 8.82 0.88
N ALA A 34 16.48 9.29 -0.34
CA ALA A 34 15.76 8.50 -1.34
C ALA A 34 16.52 7.19 -1.68
N ASP A 35 17.85 7.22 -1.67
CA ASP A 35 18.67 6.05 -1.98
C ASP A 35 18.66 5.02 -0.85
N VAL A 36 18.61 5.47 0.41
CA VAL A 36 18.40 4.57 1.55
C VAL A 36 17.07 3.82 1.41
N LEU A 37 16.00 4.52 1.00
CA LEU A 37 14.69 3.89 0.77
C LEU A 37 14.73 2.90 -0.40
N ARG A 38 15.31 3.27 -1.55
CA ARG A 38 15.47 2.36 -2.69
C ARG A 38 16.27 1.12 -2.31
N LYS A 39 17.38 1.30 -1.58
CA LYS A 39 18.20 0.19 -1.09
C LYS A 39 17.43 -0.70 -0.12
N ALA A 40 16.60 -0.15 0.76
CA ALA A 40 15.76 -0.94 1.65
C ALA A 40 14.77 -1.82 0.87
N PHE A 41 14.14 -1.30 -0.18
CA PHE A 41 13.26 -2.08 -1.06
C PHE A 41 14.05 -3.17 -1.82
N SER A 42 15.21 -2.83 -2.40
CA SER A 42 16.07 -3.78 -3.12
C SER A 42 16.53 -4.93 -2.22
N THR A 43 17.07 -4.62 -1.05
CA THR A 43 17.51 -5.63 -0.07
C THR A 43 16.35 -6.53 0.36
N THR A 44 15.16 -5.97 0.59
CA THR A 44 13.98 -6.74 0.96
C THR A 44 13.55 -7.70 -0.17
N GLU A 45 13.53 -7.21 -1.40
CA GLU A 45 13.23 -7.99 -2.59
C GLU A 45 14.24 -9.13 -2.79
N GLU A 46 15.54 -8.83 -2.73
CA GLU A 46 16.61 -9.82 -2.90
C GLU A 46 16.55 -10.92 -1.84
N ASN A 47 16.29 -10.55 -0.58
CA ASN A 47 16.10 -11.50 0.51
C ASN A 47 14.89 -12.40 0.28
N PHE A 48 13.77 -11.84 -0.19
CA PHE A 48 12.59 -12.64 -0.53
C PHE A 48 12.84 -13.57 -1.71
N LEU A 49 13.46 -13.09 -2.80
CA LEU A 49 13.79 -13.93 -3.96
C LEU A 49 14.77 -15.05 -3.60
N SER A 50 15.73 -14.79 -2.71
CA SER A 50 16.63 -15.80 -2.14
C SER A 50 15.84 -16.88 -1.38
N LEU A 51 14.86 -16.47 -0.58
CA LEU A 51 13.97 -17.39 0.12
C LEU A 51 13.12 -18.23 -0.84
N VAL A 52 12.52 -17.60 -1.86
CA VAL A 52 11.75 -18.31 -2.91
C VAL A 52 12.62 -19.35 -3.60
N ARG A 53 13.87 -19.01 -3.96
CA ARG A 53 14.80 -19.95 -4.59
C ARG A 53 15.10 -21.15 -3.69
N LYS A 54 15.36 -20.92 -2.40
CA LYS A 54 15.60 -21.99 -1.41
C LYS A 54 14.39 -22.90 -1.22
N GLN A 55 13.18 -22.36 -1.31
CA GLN A 55 11.93 -23.08 -1.06
C GLN A 55 11.24 -23.57 -2.35
N TRP A 56 11.82 -23.35 -3.53
CA TRP A 56 11.13 -23.51 -4.81
C TRP A 56 10.48 -24.87 -5.01
N HIS A 57 11.19 -25.95 -4.67
CA HIS A 57 10.70 -27.31 -4.83
C HIS A 57 9.71 -27.76 -3.73
N VAL A 58 9.70 -27.08 -2.57
CA VAL A 58 8.86 -27.43 -1.42
C VAL A 58 7.58 -26.59 -1.39
N LYS A 59 7.69 -25.30 -1.72
CA LYS A 59 6.62 -24.30 -1.66
C LYS A 59 6.64 -23.39 -2.90
N PRO A 60 6.39 -23.93 -4.11
CA PRO A 60 6.45 -23.14 -5.35
C PRO A 60 5.46 -21.96 -5.39
N HIS A 61 4.35 -22.06 -4.66
CA HIS A 61 3.37 -20.98 -4.54
C HIS A 61 3.97 -19.67 -3.98
N MET A 62 5.08 -19.74 -3.23
CA MET A 62 5.78 -18.55 -2.73
C MET A 62 6.20 -17.60 -3.85
N ALA A 63 6.49 -18.11 -5.05
CA ALA A 63 6.84 -17.25 -6.19
C ALA A 63 5.67 -16.39 -6.68
N SER A 64 4.42 -16.79 -6.41
CA SER A 64 3.21 -16.01 -6.73
C SER A 64 2.73 -15.11 -5.59
N VAL A 65 3.45 -15.09 -4.46
CA VAL A 65 3.15 -14.20 -3.34
C VAL A 65 3.87 -12.88 -3.57
N GLY A 66 3.12 -11.78 -3.49
CA GLY A 66 3.63 -10.43 -3.55
C GLY A 66 2.82 -9.48 -2.69
N SER A 67 3.34 -8.28 -2.49
CA SER A 67 2.69 -7.22 -1.71
C SER A 67 3.02 -5.86 -2.29
N CYS A 68 2.02 -4.97 -2.34
CA CYS A 68 2.26 -3.54 -2.38
C CYS A 68 2.98 -3.11 -1.09
N CYS A 69 3.83 -2.09 -1.17
CA CYS A 69 4.55 -1.55 -0.02
C CYS A 69 4.56 -0.03 -0.10
N LEU A 70 3.97 0.60 0.92
CA LEU A 70 3.94 2.04 1.10
C LEU A 70 4.58 2.38 2.45
N ILE A 71 5.59 3.24 2.42
CA ILE A 71 6.38 3.65 3.57
C ILE A 71 6.27 5.17 3.74
N GLY A 72 6.13 5.62 4.98
CA GLY A 72 6.26 7.03 5.37
C GLY A 72 7.24 7.16 6.53
N ILE A 73 8.26 8.01 6.39
CA ILE A 73 9.24 8.31 7.44
C ILE A 73 9.23 9.82 7.69
N ILE A 74 9.01 10.24 8.94
CA ILE A 74 9.13 11.64 9.36
C ILE A 74 10.46 11.81 10.07
N CYS A 75 11.32 12.68 9.56
CA CYS A 75 12.64 12.96 10.12
C CYS A 75 13.01 14.43 9.87
N ASN A 76 13.37 15.15 10.92
CA ASN A 76 13.86 16.55 10.84
C ASN A 76 12.93 17.49 10.03
N GLY A 77 11.62 17.40 10.24
CA GLY A 77 10.62 18.22 9.52
C GLY A 77 10.38 17.81 8.06
N LEU A 78 11.00 16.72 7.60
CA LEU A 78 10.79 16.14 6.28
C LEU A 78 9.97 14.85 6.40
N LEU A 79 9.05 14.66 5.46
CA LEU A 79 8.30 13.44 5.24
C LEU A 79 8.83 12.75 3.98
N TYR A 80 9.42 11.58 4.15
CA TYR A 80 9.86 10.71 3.06
C TYR A 80 8.79 9.66 2.80
N ILE A 81 8.39 9.51 1.53
CA ILE A 81 7.39 8.55 1.09
C ILE A 81 8.00 7.67 0.02
N ALA A 82 7.91 6.36 0.20
CA ALA A 82 8.30 5.37 -0.82
C ALA A 82 7.12 4.45 -1.11
N ASN A 83 6.77 4.26 -2.39
CA ASN A 83 5.64 3.43 -2.79
C ASN A 83 6.02 2.48 -3.92
N ALA A 84 5.72 1.19 -3.76
CA ALA A 84 5.70 0.20 -4.84
C ALA A 84 4.33 -0.50 -4.81
N GLY A 85 3.52 -0.25 -5.85
CA GLY A 85 2.13 -0.71 -5.92
C GLY A 85 1.14 0.46 -5.91
N ASP A 86 -0.09 0.18 -5.49
CA ASP A 86 -1.26 1.05 -5.59
C ASP A 86 -1.90 1.40 -4.24
N SER A 87 -1.16 1.16 -3.15
CA SER A 87 -1.40 1.87 -1.91
C SER A 87 -1.13 3.37 -2.10
N ARG A 88 -1.79 4.20 -1.30
CA ARG A 88 -1.70 5.66 -1.44
C ARG A 88 -1.64 6.37 -0.09
N VAL A 89 -0.87 7.46 -0.05
CA VAL A 89 -0.85 8.44 1.04
C VAL A 89 -1.45 9.77 0.60
N VAL A 90 -2.33 10.30 1.43
CA VAL A 90 -3.01 11.59 1.25
C VAL A 90 -2.78 12.47 2.47
N LEU A 91 -2.29 13.68 2.26
CA LEU A 91 -2.14 14.74 3.24
C LEU A 91 -3.42 15.59 3.31
N GLY A 92 -3.92 15.81 4.53
CA GLY A 92 -4.90 16.84 4.83
C GLY A 92 -4.19 18.12 5.26
N ARG A 93 -4.23 19.14 4.41
CA ARG A 93 -3.65 20.47 4.67
C ARG A 93 -4.75 21.48 4.95
N SER A 94 -4.63 22.23 6.04
CA SER A 94 -5.53 23.35 6.34
C SER A 94 -5.42 24.42 5.25
N GLY A 95 -6.55 24.87 4.70
CA GLY A 95 -6.55 25.97 3.75
C GLY A 95 -6.42 27.31 4.48
N ARG A 96 -5.55 28.20 4.00
CA ARG A 96 -5.44 29.56 4.54
C ARG A 96 -6.77 30.30 4.33
N GLY A 97 -7.44 30.66 5.43
CA GLY A 97 -8.73 31.35 5.41
C GLY A 97 -9.96 30.45 5.22
N THR A 98 -9.80 29.13 5.07
CA THR A 98 -10.94 28.20 4.92
C THR A 98 -10.96 27.18 6.05
N LYS A 99 -12.14 26.93 6.62
CA LYS A 99 -12.32 25.88 7.65
C LYS A 99 -12.14 24.45 7.12
N GLN A 100 -12.00 24.24 5.80
CA GLN A 100 -11.91 22.93 5.19
C GLN A 100 -10.46 22.58 4.81
N ALA A 101 -10.03 21.37 5.18
CA ALA A 101 -8.73 20.84 4.78
C ALA A 101 -8.79 20.36 3.32
N LYS A 102 -7.77 20.71 2.53
CA LYS A 102 -7.57 20.26 1.16
C LYS A 102 -6.80 18.94 1.15
N ALA A 103 -7.24 18.00 0.34
CA ALA A 103 -6.52 16.75 0.11
C ALA A 103 -5.37 16.94 -0.89
N MET A 104 -4.19 16.46 -0.53
CA MET A 104 -3.00 16.41 -1.38
C MET A 104 -2.47 14.98 -1.43
N GLN A 105 -2.50 14.35 -2.61
CA GLN A 105 -1.90 13.02 -2.79
C GLN A 105 -0.38 13.15 -2.86
N LEU A 106 0.33 12.38 -2.04
CA LEU A 106 1.79 12.45 -1.91
C LEU A 106 2.49 11.19 -2.46
N SER A 107 1.76 10.24 -3.04
CA SER A 107 2.34 9.03 -3.66
C SER A 107 1.84 8.84 -5.09
N VAL A 108 2.74 8.41 -5.97
CA VAL A 108 2.40 7.89 -7.30
C VAL A 108 1.91 6.45 -7.14
N GLU A 109 0.82 6.10 -7.81
CA GLU A 109 0.26 4.75 -7.82
C GLU A 109 0.72 4.00 -9.06
N HIS A 110 1.02 2.72 -8.88
CA HIS A 110 1.57 1.84 -9.91
C HIS A 110 0.54 0.80 -10.33
N ASN A 111 -0.63 1.26 -10.79
CA ASN A 111 -1.76 0.42 -11.22
C ASN A 111 -2.03 0.60 -12.72
N ALA A 112 -2.23 -0.49 -13.45
CA ALA A 112 -2.49 -0.51 -14.90
C ALA A 112 -3.81 0.15 -15.30
N SER A 113 -4.71 0.46 -14.36
CA SER A 113 -5.86 1.33 -14.62
C SER A 113 -5.45 2.76 -14.99
N ILE A 114 -4.26 3.20 -14.57
CA ILE A 114 -3.69 4.54 -14.83
C ILE A 114 -2.97 4.55 -16.17
N ASP A 115 -3.31 5.52 -17.02
CA ASP A 115 -2.85 5.60 -18.42
C ASP A 115 -1.32 5.74 -18.53
N THR A 116 -0.70 6.58 -17.70
CA THR A 116 0.75 6.77 -17.68
C THR A 116 1.51 5.50 -17.28
N VAL A 117 0.95 4.69 -16.38
CA VAL A 117 1.53 3.38 -16.00
C VAL A 117 1.44 2.41 -17.19
N ARG A 118 0.36 2.44 -17.97
CA ARG A 118 0.25 1.62 -19.19
C ARG A 118 1.27 2.05 -20.25
N GLU A 119 1.50 3.35 -20.40
CA GLU A 119 2.50 3.89 -21.32
C GLU A 119 3.92 3.50 -20.90
N GLU A 120 4.25 3.62 -19.60
CA GLU A 120 5.53 3.16 -19.04
C GLU A 120 5.75 1.66 -19.31
N LEU A 121 4.76 0.81 -19.04
CA LEU A 121 4.84 -0.63 -19.28
C LEU A 121 5.13 -0.96 -20.75
N ARG A 122 4.44 -0.28 -21.68
CA ARG A 122 4.66 -0.44 -23.14
C ARG A 122 6.04 0.05 -23.57
N SER A 123 6.49 1.18 -23.03
CA SER A 123 7.81 1.73 -23.34
C SER A 123 8.95 0.82 -22.87
N LEU A 124 8.79 0.16 -21.71
CA LEU A 124 9.79 -0.78 -21.18
C LEU A 124 9.79 -2.13 -21.94
N HIS A 125 8.65 -2.48 -22.55
CA HIS A 125 8.44 -3.74 -23.26
C HIS A 125 7.92 -3.52 -24.69
N PRO A 126 8.69 -2.85 -25.57
CA PRO A 126 8.22 -2.47 -26.92
C PRO A 126 7.89 -3.68 -27.81
N ASN A 127 8.47 -4.84 -27.51
CA ASN A 127 8.29 -6.09 -28.26
C ASN A 127 7.21 -7.00 -27.66
N ASP A 128 6.52 -6.59 -26.59
CA ASP A 128 5.47 -7.38 -25.94
C ASP A 128 4.12 -6.65 -26.08
N PRO A 129 3.36 -6.88 -27.17
CA PRO A 129 2.06 -6.23 -27.36
C PRO A 129 1.03 -6.64 -26.29
N HIS A 130 1.30 -7.71 -25.54
CA HIS A 130 0.45 -8.23 -24.48
C HIS A 130 0.92 -7.83 -23.08
N ILE A 131 1.88 -6.90 -22.94
CA ILE A 131 2.40 -6.44 -21.65
C ILE A 131 1.28 -5.92 -20.74
N VAL A 132 0.29 -5.23 -21.31
CA VAL A 132 -0.89 -4.72 -20.61
C VAL A 132 -2.14 -4.96 -21.46
N VAL A 133 -3.11 -5.67 -20.89
CA VAL A 133 -4.34 -6.09 -21.60
C VAL A 133 -5.57 -5.78 -20.77
N LYS A 134 -6.69 -5.50 -21.43
CA LYS A 134 -7.98 -5.27 -20.75
C LYS A 134 -8.74 -6.58 -20.66
N LYS A 135 -8.86 -7.16 -19.45
CA LYS A 135 -9.56 -8.42 -19.18
C LYS A 135 -10.72 -8.16 -18.22
N HIS A 136 -11.93 -8.61 -18.56
CA HIS A 136 -13.15 -8.36 -17.79
C HIS A 136 -13.33 -6.87 -17.43
N ARG A 137 -13.11 -5.97 -18.40
CA ARG A 137 -13.18 -4.51 -18.26
C ARG A 137 -12.11 -3.87 -17.36
N VAL A 138 -11.17 -4.64 -16.83
CA VAL A 138 -10.07 -4.18 -15.97
C VAL A 138 -8.74 -4.34 -16.69
N TRP A 139 -7.88 -3.32 -16.61
CA TRP A 139 -6.52 -3.40 -17.16
C TRP A 139 -5.62 -4.24 -16.26
N ARG A 140 -4.88 -5.18 -16.86
CA ARG A 140 -3.98 -6.09 -16.14
C ARG A 140 -2.66 -6.26 -16.88
N VAL A 141 -1.57 -6.26 -16.13
CA VAL A 141 -0.23 -6.62 -16.58
C VAL A 141 -0.21 -8.12 -16.92
N LYS A 142 0.14 -8.45 -18.17
CA LYS A 142 0.07 -9.80 -18.78
C LYS A 142 -1.26 -10.54 -18.55
N GLY A 143 -2.35 -9.82 -18.28
CA GLY A 143 -3.66 -10.40 -18.00
C GLY A 143 -3.81 -11.01 -16.60
N LEU A 144 -2.82 -10.87 -15.72
CA LEU A 144 -2.77 -11.53 -14.41
C LEU A 144 -3.05 -10.56 -13.26
N ILE A 145 -2.27 -9.49 -13.14
CA ILE A 145 -2.29 -8.59 -11.97
C ILE A 145 -2.50 -7.13 -12.39
N GLN A 146 -3.03 -6.27 -11.51
CA GLN A 146 -3.28 -4.86 -11.82
C GLN A 146 -2.09 -3.95 -11.54
N ILE A 147 -1.19 -4.31 -10.63
CA ILE A 147 -0.03 -3.47 -10.29
C ILE A 147 1.14 -3.71 -11.24
N SER A 148 1.93 -2.66 -11.49
CA SER A 148 3.21 -2.74 -12.22
C SER A 148 4.42 -2.84 -11.29
N ARG A 149 4.24 -2.57 -9.99
CA ARG A 149 5.31 -2.62 -8.99
C ARG A 149 4.85 -3.30 -7.71
N SER A 150 5.71 -4.13 -7.13
CA SER A 150 5.47 -4.86 -5.87
C SER A 150 6.78 -5.41 -5.30
N ILE A 151 6.78 -5.77 -4.01
CA ILE A 151 7.77 -6.69 -3.46
C ILE A 151 7.22 -8.12 -3.63
N GLY A 152 8.07 -9.08 -4.02
CA GLY A 152 7.64 -10.44 -4.32
C GLY A 152 7.18 -10.62 -5.77
N ASP A 153 6.11 -11.38 -6.03
CA ASP A 153 5.65 -11.72 -7.39
C ASP A 153 6.80 -12.24 -8.28
N ALA A 154 7.67 -13.06 -7.70
CA ALA A 154 8.90 -13.55 -8.30
C ALA A 154 8.67 -14.17 -9.70
N TYR A 155 7.50 -14.80 -9.88
CA TYR A 155 7.08 -15.42 -11.14
C TYR A 155 6.92 -14.44 -12.32
N LEU A 156 6.82 -13.13 -12.07
CA LEU A 156 6.79 -12.07 -13.11
C LEU A 156 8.11 -11.29 -13.17
N LYS A 157 9.06 -11.58 -12.29
CA LYS A 157 10.35 -10.88 -12.23
C LYS A 157 11.51 -11.74 -12.70
N LYS A 158 11.43 -13.05 -12.49
CA LYS A 158 12.44 -14.02 -12.91
C LYS A 158 11.77 -15.18 -13.65
N ALA A 159 12.17 -15.38 -14.90
CA ALA A 159 11.64 -16.45 -15.74
C ALA A 159 11.83 -17.85 -15.13
N GLU A 160 12.85 -18.02 -14.28
CA GLU A 160 13.11 -19.28 -13.56
C GLU A 160 11.96 -19.73 -12.66
N PHE A 161 11.08 -18.82 -12.23
CA PHE A 161 9.91 -19.14 -11.42
C PHE A 161 8.60 -19.19 -12.22
N ASN A 162 8.61 -18.86 -13.52
CA ASN A 162 7.42 -18.95 -14.37
C ASN A 162 7.34 -20.32 -15.08
N LYS A 163 7.45 -21.40 -14.31
CA LYS A 163 7.48 -22.78 -14.80
C LYS A 163 7.00 -23.74 -13.72
N GLU A 164 6.89 -25.03 -14.06
CA GLU A 164 6.57 -26.06 -13.08
C GLU A 164 7.64 -26.09 -11.96
N PRO A 165 7.23 -26.22 -10.69
CA PRO A 165 5.91 -26.67 -10.21
C PRO A 165 4.89 -25.56 -9.88
N LEU A 166 5.05 -24.32 -10.41
CA LEU A 166 4.05 -23.27 -10.22
C LEU A 166 2.72 -23.61 -10.91
N LEU A 167 1.61 -23.29 -10.24
CA LEU A 167 0.26 -23.55 -10.76
C LEU A 167 0.06 -22.88 -12.14
N PRO A 168 -0.60 -23.56 -13.10
CA PRO A 168 -0.83 -23.05 -14.45
C PRO A 168 -1.44 -21.65 -14.51
N LYS A 169 -2.33 -21.30 -13.56
CA LYS A 169 -2.99 -19.98 -13.51
C LYS A 169 -2.03 -18.78 -13.34
N PHE A 170 -0.81 -19.02 -12.87
CA PHE A 170 0.24 -18.00 -12.73
C PHE A 170 1.30 -18.08 -13.83
N ARG A 171 1.29 -19.13 -14.67
CA ARG A 171 2.27 -19.29 -15.73
C ARG A 171 1.85 -18.50 -16.96
N LEU A 172 2.81 -17.83 -17.57
CA LEU A 172 2.67 -17.17 -18.85
C LEU A 172 2.86 -18.21 -19.96
N PRO A 173 2.13 -18.08 -21.08
CA PRO A 173 2.28 -19.01 -22.21
C PRO A 173 3.65 -18.88 -22.88
N GLU A 174 4.21 -17.67 -22.88
CA GLU A 174 5.49 -17.34 -23.51
C GLU A 174 6.53 -16.92 -22.46
N PRO A 175 7.80 -17.32 -22.63
CA PRO A 175 8.88 -16.89 -21.75
C PRO A 175 9.15 -15.39 -21.89
N PHE A 176 9.61 -14.76 -20.82
CA PHE A 176 10.05 -13.36 -20.80
C PHE A 176 11.52 -13.27 -20.40
N GLN A 177 12.24 -12.30 -20.98
CA GLN A 177 13.66 -12.08 -20.66
C GLN A 177 13.85 -10.93 -19.68
N LYS A 178 13.01 -9.89 -19.78
CA LYS A 178 13.02 -8.72 -18.89
C LYS A 178 11.99 -8.88 -17.78
N PRO A 179 12.30 -8.48 -16.53
CA PRO A 179 11.32 -8.45 -15.45
C PRO A 179 10.08 -7.63 -15.87
N ILE A 180 8.89 -8.23 -15.74
CA ILE A 180 7.62 -7.60 -16.09
C ILE A 180 7.18 -6.62 -15.00
N LEU A 181 7.43 -6.97 -13.73
CA LEU A 181 7.18 -6.12 -12.58
C LEU A 181 8.49 -5.59 -12.00
N SER A 182 8.42 -4.44 -11.32
CA SER A 182 9.55 -3.86 -10.58
C SER A 182 9.30 -3.83 -9.07
N ALA A 183 10.35 -3.98 -8.27
CA ALA A 183 10.29 -3.71 -6.82
C ALA A 183 10.75 -2.28 -6.48
N GLU A 184 11.18 -1.50 -7.48
CA GLU A 184 11.72 -0.17 -7.27
C GLU A 184 10.62 0.83 -6.89
N PRO A 185 10.71 1.48 -5.71
CA PRO A 185 9.69 2.40 -5.27
C PRO A 185 9.80 3.74 -6.00
N SER A 186 8.65 4.39 -6.23
CA SER A 186 8.63 5.84 -6.41
C SER A 186 8.93 6.51 -5.06
N VAL A 187 9.82 7.49 -5.02
CA VAL A 187 10.15 8.21 -3.78
C VAL A 187 9.79 9.69 -3.90
N LEU A 188 9.10 10.23 -2.90
CA LEU A 188 8.82 11.65 -2.73
C LEU A 188 9.38 12.13 -1.38
N VAL A 189 10.00 13.30 -1.37
CA VAL A 189 10.37 14.01 -0.14
C VAL A 189 9.54 15.28 -0.04
N HIS A 190 8.77 15.40 1.04
CA HIS A 190 7.87 16.52 1.30
C HIS A 190 8.32 17.27 2.56
N LYS A 191 8.51 18.58 2.44
CA LYS A 191 8.78 19.43 3.61
C LYS A 191 7.47 19.71 4.34
N LEU A 192 7.40 19.29 5.61
CA LEU A 192 6.22 19.53 6.44
C LEU A 192 6.01 21.03 6.67
N HIS A 193 4.77 21.46 6.57
CA HIS A 193 4.35 22.83 6.82
C HIS A 193 3.44 22.90 8.05
N PRO A 194 3.41 23.99 8.83
CA PRO A 194 2.47 24.13 9.96
C PRO A 194 0.99 23.97 9.61
N ASP A 195 0.64 24.12 8.33
CA ASP A 195 -0.72 23.90 7.81
C ASP A 195 -1.02 22.39 7.58
N ASP A 196 -0.03 21.51 7.66
CA ASP A 196 -0.18 20.07 7.50
C ASP A 196 -0.77 19.46 8.77
N GLN A 197 -2.00 18.94 8.69
CA GLN A 197 -2.75 18.51 9.87
C GLN A 197 -2.65 17.01 10.13
N PHE A 198 -2.70 16.21 9.07
CA PHE A 198 -2.66 14.74 9.17
C PHE A 198 -2.34 14.08 7.84
N LEU A 199 -1.84 12.84 7.91
CA LEU A 199 -1.62 11.94 6.79
C LEU A 199 -2.56 10.74 6.89
N ILE A 200 -3.08 10.29 5.75
CA ILE A 200 -3.89 9.07 5.60
C ILE A 200 -3.11 8.12 4.70
N PHE A 201 -2.59 7.03 5.25
CA PHE A 201 -2.03 5.92 4.49
C PHE A 201 -3.11 4.83 4.38
N ALA A 202 -3.37 4.34 3.19
CA ALA A 202 -4.30 3.21 3.02
C ALA A 202 -4.00 2.37 1.78
N SER A 203 -4.45 1.12 1.82
CA SER A 203 -4.53 0.25 0.64
C SER A 203 -5.56 0.77 -0.35
N ASP A 204 -5.44 0.34 -1.60
CA ASP A 204 -6.41 0.56 -2.68
C ASP A 204 -7.84 0.22 -2.28
N GLY A 205 -8.06 -0.80 -1.44
CA GLY A 205 -9.38 -1.14 -0.90
C GLY A 205 -10.11 0.02 -0.20
N LEU A 206 -9.41 1.06 0.29
CA LEU A 206 -10.07 2.32 0.71
C LEU A 206 -10.38 3.21 -0.51
N TRP A 207 -9.36 3.43 -1.35
CA TRP A 207 -9.36 4.43 -2.42
C TRP A 207 -10.23 4.05 -3.62
N GLU A 208 -10.57 2.77 -3.80
CA GLU A 208 -11.57 2.31 -4.76
C GLU A 208 -13.00 2.77 -4.41
N HIS A 209 -13.23 3.15 -3.16
CA HIS A 209 -14.55 3.48 -2.63
C HIS A 209 -14.70 4.91 -2.15
N ILE A 210 -13.62 5.59 -1.74
CA ILE A 210 -13.68 6.96 -1.24
C ILE A 210 -12.65 7.82 -1.96
N SER A 211 -13.05 9.02 -2.37
CA SER A 211 -12.12 10.01 -2.92
C SER A 211 -11.18 10.59 -1.85
N ASN A 212 -10.03 11.11 -2.29
CA ASN A 212 -9.06 11.76 -1.41
C ASN A 212 -9.71 12.86 -0.54
N GLN A 213 -10.59 13.67 -1.12
CA GLN A 213 -11.22 14.79 -0.42
C GLN A 213 -12.29 14.34 0.57
N GLU A 214 -13.04 13.28 0.27
CA GLU A 214 -14.00 12.69 1.21
C GLU A 214 -13.28 12.08 2.43
N ALA A 215 -12.18 11.37 2.21
CA ALA A 215 -11.37 10.80 3.29
C ALA A 215 -10.82 11.92 4.21
N VAL A 216 -10.26 12.98 3.64
CA VAL A 216 -9.80 14.17 4.39
C VAL A 216 -10.94 14.82 5.16
N LYS A 217 -12.12 14.98 4.55
CA LYS A 217 -13.30 15.51 5.23
C LYS A 217 -13.70 14.65 6.43
N ILE A 218 -13.73 13.32 6.28
CA ILE A 218 -14.06 12.39 7.38
C ILE A 218 -13.08 12.55 8.54
N VAL A 219 -11.77 12.63 8.26
CA VAL A 219 -10.73 12.83 9.29
C VAL A 219 -10.87 14.19 9.98
N GLN A 220 -11.15 15.24 9.21
CA GLN A 220 -11.26 16.58 9.74
C GLN A 220 -12.49 16.76 10.66
N THR A 221 -13.64 16.19 10.31
CA THR A 221 -14.91 16.44 11.02
C THR A 221 -15.26 15.37 12.06
N SER A 222 -14.40 14.38 12.28
CA SER A 222 -14.67 13.27 13.22
C SER A 222 -13.70 13.29 14.40
N PRO A 223 -14.09 12.71 15.55
CA PRO A 223 -13.16 12.47 16.65
C PRO A 223 -11.98 11.60 16.20
N ARG A 224 -10.77 11.92 16.70
CA ARG A 224 -9.54 11.15 16.41
C ARG A 224 -9.67 9.68 16.83
N ASN A 225 -10.35 9.41 17.95
CA ASN A 225 -10.56 8.05 18.42
C ASN A 225 -11.43 7.24 17.44
N GLY A 226 -10.89 6.14 16.95
CA GLY A 226 -11.55 5.26 16.00
C GLY A 226 -11.61 5.82 14.57
N ILE A 227 -10.77 6.80 14.22
CA ILE A 227 -10.85 7.46 12.92
C ILE A 227 -10.62 6.49 11.73
N ALA A 228 -9.62 5.62 11.82
CA ALA A 228 -9.36 4.59 10.80
C ALA A 228 -10.58 3.68 10.60
N ARG A 229 -11.25 3.29 11.69
CA ARG A 229 -12.49 2.49 11.63
C ARG A 229 -13.62 3.24 10.94
N ARG A 230 -13.72 4.56 11.10
CA ARG A 230 -14.72 5.39 10.41
C ARG A 230 -14.46 5.44 8.91
N LEU A 231 -13.20 5.59 8.50
CA LEU A 231 -12.80 5.52 7.08
C LEU A 231 -13.16 4.15 6.48
N ILE A 232 -12.81 3.04 7.15
CA ILE A 232 -13.19 1.69 6.72
C ILE A 232 -14.71 1.56 6.59
N LYS A 233 -15.47 2.01 7.60
CA LYS A 233 -16.94 1.95 7.57
C LYS A 233 -17.53 2.77 6.42
N ALA A 234 -16.95 3.93 6.10
CA ALA A 234 -17.39 4.75 4.98
C ALA A 234 -17.15 4.04 3.64
N ALA A 235 -15.98 3.41 3.47
CA ALA A 235 -15.64 2.69 2.24
C ALA A 235 -16.55 1.48 2.03
N LEU A 236 -16.79 0.70 3.09
CA LEU A 236 -17.69 -0.44 3.04
C LEU A 236 -19.15 -0.04 2.76
N LYS A 237 -19.59 1.13 3.24
CA LYS A 237 -20.93 1.66 2.89
C LYS A 237 -21.02 2.00 1.41
N GLU A 238 -19.99 2.64 0.85
CA GLU A 238 -19.97 2.96 -0.58
C GLU A 238 -19.82 1.70 -1.44
N ALA A 239 -19.02 0.72 -1.00
CA ALA A 239 -18.95 -0.61 -1.63
C ALA A 239 -20.32 -1.31 -1.68
N ALA A 240 -21.04 -1.31 -0.56
CA ALA A 240 -22.40 -1.85 -0.49
C ALA A 240 -23.35 -1.12 -1.44
N LYS A 241 -23.28 0.22 -1.49
CA LYS A 241 -24.10 1.05 -2.39
C LYS A 241 -23.81 0.76 -3.86
N LYS A 242 -22.54 0.63 -4.28
CA LYS A 242 -22.14 0.25 -5.65
C LYS A 242 -22.66 -1.14 -6.06
N ARG A 243 -23.00 -1.98 -5.09
CA ARG A 243 -23.56 -3.32 -5.26
C ARG A 243 -25.06 -3.39 -4.96
N GLU A 244 -25.71 -2.24 -4.82
CA GLU A 244 -27.14 -2.10 -4.58
C GLU A 244 -27.63 -2.91 -3.35
N MET A 245 -26.80 -2.98 -2.31
CA MET A 245 -27.10 -3.75 -1.10
C MET A 245 -26.92 -2.94 0.18
N ARG A 246 -27.46 -3.44 1.30
CA ARG A 246 -27.28 -2.79 2.61
C ARG A 246 -25.91 -3.13 3.18
N TYR A 247 -25.31 -2.18 3.89
CA TYR A 247 -24.07 -2.40 4.65
C TYR A 247 -24.18 -3.56 5.65
N SER A 248 -25.36 -3.80 6.23
CA SER A 248 -25.62 -4.95 7.12
C SER A 248 -25.43 -6.28 6.40
N ASP A 249 -25.82 -6.34 5.13
CA ASP A 249 -25.86 -7.57 4.35
C ASP A 249 -24.45 -7.88 3.84
N LEU A 250 -23.73 -6.86 3.37
CA LEU A 250 -22.31 -6.95 3.01
C LEU A 250 -21.46 -7.54 4.15
N ARG A 251 -21.75 -7.17 5.41
CA ARG A 251 -21.02 -7.67 6.59
C ARG A 251 -21.25 -9.14 6.90
N LYS A 252 -22.41 -9.69 6.50
CA LYS A 252 -22.78 -11.09 6.71
C LYS A 252 -22.19 -12.01 5.65
N ILE A 253 -21.69 -11.47 4.54
CA ILE A 253 -21.07 -12.26 3.47
C ILE A 253 -19.80 -12.94 3.99
N ASP A 254 -19.68 -14.24 3.74
CA ASP A 254 -18.51 -15.03 4.12
C ASP A 254 -17.22 -14.49 3.51
N ARG A 255 -16.11 -14.63 4.25
CA ARG A 255 -14.82 -14.04 3.87
C ARG A 255 -14.36 -14.43 2.46
N GLY A 256 -14.59 -15.68 2.04
CA GLY A 256 -14.19 -16.16 0.71
C GLY A 256 -14.95 -15.49 -0.44
N VAL A 257 -16.23 -15.18 -0.22
CA VAL A 257 -17.09 -14.53 -1.23
C VAL A 257 -16.92 -13.02 -1.19
N ARG A 258 -16.63 -12.45 -0.01
CA ARG A 258 -16.55 -11.01 0.24
C ARG A 258 -15.60 -10.26 -0.68
N ARG A 259 -14.50 -10.89 -1.12
CA ARG A 259 -13.56 -10.31 -2.09
C ARG A 259 -14.16 -9.96 -3.46
N HIS A 260 -15.35 -10.47 -3.78
CA HIS A 260 -16.08 -10.07 -4.99
C HIS A 260 -16.76 -8.71 -4.83
N PHE A 261 -16.91 -8.23 -3.59
CA PHE A 261 -17.61 -7.00 -3.26
C PHE A 261 -16.66 -5.85 -2.94
N HIS A 262 -15.59 -6.12 -2.18
CA HIS A 262 -14.53 -5.16 -1.85
C HIS A 262 -13.23 -5.91 -1.51
N ASP A 263 -12.08 -5.24 -1.67
CA ASP A 263 -10.79 -5.79 -1.24
C ASP A 263 -10.53 -5.58 0.27
N ASP A 264 -9.44 -6.14 0.78
CA ASP A 264 -8.96 -5.92 2.13
C ASP A 264 -8.61 -4.42 2.35
N ILE A 265 -9.22 -3.81 3.37
CA ILE A 265 -9.06 -2.37 3.65
C ILE A 265 -8.15 -2.18 4.86
N THR A 266 -6.99 -1.55 4.63
CA THR A 266 -6.06 -1.11 5.67
C THR A 266 -6.00 0.40 5.67
N VAL A 267 -6.08 1.03 6.85
CA VAL A 267 -6.01 2.49 7.01
C VAL A 267 -5.19 2.86 8.23
N VAL A 268 -4.34 3.89 8.07
CA VAL A 268 -3.52 4.48 9.12
C VAL A 268 -3.64 5.99 9.00
N VAL A 269 -3.92 6.64 10.12
CA VAL A 269 -4.03 8.11 10.18
C VAL A 269 -3.00 8.62 11.17
N VAL A 270 -2.12 9.49 10.70
CA VAL A 270 -1.07 10.14 11.51
C VAL A 270 -1.44 11.61 11.64
N PHE A 271 -1.72 12.07 12.86
CA PHE A 271 -1.94 13.50 13.12
C PHE A 271 -0.60 14.18 13.36
N ILE A 272 -0.41 15.32 12.72
CA ILE A 272 0.81 16.12 12.82
C ILE A 272 0.55 17.23 13.86
N ASP A 273 1.49 17.42 14.76
CA ASP A 273 1.47 18.57 15.68
C ASP A 273 2.23 19.74 15.03
N PRO A 274 1.56 20.87 14.73
CA PRO A 274 2.20 22.05 14.15
C PRO A 274 3.34 22.60 15.00
N ASN A 275 3.29 22.42 16.33
CA ASN A 275 4.30 22.94 17.25
C ASN A 275 5.64 22.21 17.13
N LEU A 276 5.61 20.94 16.72
CA LEU A 276 6.82 20.12 16.52
C LEU A 276 7.53 20.43 15.20
N ILE A 277 6.88 21.13 14.27
CA ILE A 277 7.48 21.54 13.00
C ILE A 277 8.41 22.76 13.17
N ASN A 278 8.18 23.59 14.20
CA ASN A 278 8.91 24.85 14.44
C ASN A 278 10.11 24.72 15.42
N GLY A 279 10.56 23.51 15.76
CA GLY A 279 11.76 23.31 16.58
C GLY A 279 11.57 23.51 18.09
N GLY A 280 10.34 23.42 18.60
CA GLY A 280 10.08 23.36 20.04
C GLY A 280 10.70 22.11 20.67
N SER A 281 11.22 22.26 21.90
CA SER A 281 11.89 21.20 22.68
C SER A 281 11.22 19.83 22.55
N SER A 282 12.03 18.81 22.26
CA SER A 282 11.68 17.39 22.17
C SER A 282 11.09 16.87 23.48
N SER A 283 9.79 17.09 23.71
CA SER A 283 9.02 16.26 24.62
C SER A 283 8.63 14.97 23.88
N TYR A 284 9.20 13.85 24.33
CA TYR A 284 8.81 12.51 23.89
C TYR A 284 7.31 12.33 24.11
N PHE A 285 6.55 12.13 23.04
CA PHE A 285 5.17 11.69 23.14
C PHE A 285 5.08 10.20 22.81
N PRO A 286 4.44 9.39 23.66
CA PRO A 286 4.25 7.99 23.36
C PRO A 286 3.34 7.85 22.12
N LEU A 287 3.90 7.32 21.03
CA LEU A 287 3.16 6.88 19.87
C LEU A 287 2.14 5.81 20.29
N SER A 288 0.84 6.16 20.31
CA SER A 288 -0.22 5.19 20.62
C SER A 288 -0.70 4.50 19.35
N ILE A 289 -0.12 3.33 19.02
CA ILE A 289 -0.63 2.46 17.96
C ILE A 289 -1.84 1.70 18.50
N LYS A 290 -3.05 2.19 18.20
CA LYS A 290 -4.30 1.46 18.50
C LYS A 290 -4.75 0.67 17.27
N GLY A 291 -4.33 -0.60 17.20
CA GLY A 291 -4.85 -1.54 16.21
C GLY A 291 -6.31 -1.87 16.49
N GLY A 292 -7.19 -1.63 15.52
CA GLY A 292 -8.60 -2.02 15.62
C GLY A 292 -8.87 -3.29 14.83
N ARG A 293 -9.00 -4.45 15.50
CA ARG A 293 -9.61 -5.63 14.86
C ARG A 293 -11.10 -5.39 14.70
N PHE A 294 -11.65 -5.61 13.50
CA PHE A 294 -13.09 -5.81 13.34
C PHE A 294 -13.42 -7.22 13.85
N ALA A 295 -13.82 -7.33 15.11
CA ALA A 295 -14.53 -8.52 15.56
C ALA A 295 -15.87 -8.58 14.81
N ALA A 296 -16.06 -9.62 13.99
CA ALA A 296 -17.39 -10.04 13.59
C ALA A 296 -18.05 -10.65 14.84
N GLY A 297 -19.32 -10.30 15.06
CA GLY A 297 -20.06 -10.45 16.31
C GLY A 297 -19.80 -11.72 17.11
N ALA A 298 -19.54 -11.53 18.40
CA ALA A 298 -20.02 -12.45 19.43
C ALA A 298 -21.51 -12.12 19.71
N GLY A 299 -22.32 -13.15 19.89
CA GLY A 299 -23.75 -13.10 20.21
C GLY A 299 -24.49 -14.39 19.78
N VAL A 300 -24.34 -15.57 20.43
CA VAL A 300 -24.85 -16.02 21.78
C VAL A 300 -26.26 -16.64 21.65
N PRO A 301 -26.70 -17.67 22.43
CA PRO A 301 -26.20 -18.20 23.71
C PRO A 301 -24.90 -18.98 23.65
#